data_AF-A0A162H1A3-F1
#
_entry.id   AF-A0A162H1A3-F1
#
_cell.length_a   1.000
_cell.length_b   1.000
_cell.length_c   1.000
_cell.angle_alpha   90.00
_cell.angle_beta   90.00
_cell.angle_gamma   90.00
#
_symmetry.space_group_name_H-M   'P 1'
#
loop_
_entity.id
_entity.type
_entity.pdbx_description
1 polymer ?
#
loop_
_entity_poly.entity_id
_entity_poly.type
_entity_poly.pdbx_seq_one_letter_code
_entity_poly.pdbx_strand_id
1 'polypeptide(L)'
;MLVAFFESVKYVGHLLPISFLRIFLGYYYLEQAMVKYRGDFLTRPRIADQMAEWLPASHAPNWFKIFASSQMIPNWQTVAFIILGLEFAVAISYIVGYVVRPVALLGVLLCVTMLFVSGPATEDLYKTFLAIHLILAWVGAGRCLGFDYYFFKRRRGLWW
;
A
#
# COMPACT_ATOMS: atom_id res chain seq x y z
N MET A 1 -14.06 1.90 -23.74
CA MET A 1 -13.41 1.65 -22.43
C MET A 1 -13.86 0.31 -21.82
N LEU A 2 -15.16 0.09 -21.62
CA LEU A 2 -15.71 -1.19 -21.12
C LEU A 2 -15.38 -2.39 -22.01
N VAL A 3 -15.40 -2.24 -23.34
CA VAL A 3 -15.01 -3.32 -24.27
C VAL A 3 -13.55 -3.75 -24.03
N ALA A 4 -12.63 -2.80 -23.86
CA ALA A 4 -11.22 -3.08 -23.57
C ALA A 4 -11.04 -3.75 -22.20
N PHE A 5 -11.88 -3.41 -21.22
CA PHE A 5 -11.87 -4.04 -19.89
C PHE A 5 -12.20 -5.54 -19.98
N PHE A 6 -13.26 -5.92 -20.72
CA PHE A 6 -13.60 -7.32 -20.95
C PHE A 6 -12.62 -8.03 -21.91
N GLU A 7 -12.04 -7.32 -22.89
CA GLU A 7 -10.97 -7.86 -23.73
C GLU A 7 -9.74 -8.28 -22.91
N SER A 8 -9.42 -7.58 -21.82
CA SER A 8 -8.28 -7.92 -20.95
C SER A 8 -8.37 -9.35 -20.39
N VAL A 9 -9.59 -9.86 -20.17
CA VAL A 9 -9.84 -11.24 -19.71
C VAL A 9 -9.41 -12.26 -20.76
N LYS A 10 -9.63 -11.98 -22.04
CA LYS A 10 -9.29 -12.89 -23.14
C LYS A 10 -7.78 -13.02 -23.33
N TYR A 11 -7.04 -11.92 -23.20
CA TYR A 11 -5.60 -11.88 -23.48
C TYR A 11 -4.73 -12.12 -22.25
N VAL A 12 -5.24 -11.79 -21.06
CA VAL A 12 -4.51 -11.79 -19.80
C VAL A 12 -5.27 -12.57 -18.71
N GLY A 13 -6.10 -13.54 -19.12
CA GLY A 13 -6.98 -14.30 -18.23
C GLY A 13 -6.26 -15.15 -17.18
N HIS A 14 -4.98 -15.48 -17.39
CA HIS A 14 -4.14 -16.14 -16.39
C HIS A 14 -3.82 -15.24 -15.18
N LEU A 15 -3.95 -13.92 -15.32
CA LEU A 15 -3.78 -12.96 -14.22
C LEU A 15 -5.09 -12.67 -13.46
N LEU A 16 -6.20 -13.29 -13.85
CA LEU A 16 -7.51 -13.05 -13.25
C LEU A 16 -7.56 -13.32 -11.73
N PRO A 17 -6.94 -14.39 -11.18
CA PRO A 17 -6.84 -14.57 -9.72
C PRO A 17 -6.11 -13.41 -9.02
N ILE A 18 -5.08 -12.85 -9.68
CA ILE A 18 -4.29 -11.73 -9.16
C ILE A 18 -5.12 -10.44 -9.16
N SER A 19 -6.00 -10.25 -10.15
CA SER A 19 -6.95 -9.13 -10.16
C SER A 19 -7.94 -9.20 -9.00
N PHE A 20 -8.41 -10.39 -8.63
CA PHE A 20 -9.26 -10.54 -7.44
C PHE A 20 -8.49 -10.26 -6.15
N LEU A 21 -7.27 -10.78 -6.02
CA LEU A 21 -6.40 -10.46 -4.88
C LEU A 21 -6.17 -8.94 -4.76
N ARG A 22 -5.92 -8.27 -5.89
CA ARG A 22 -5.76 -6.81 -5.96
C ARG A 22 -7.00 -6.08 -5.42
N ILE A 23 -8.18 -6.42 -5.93
CA ILE A 23 -9.44 -5.77 -5.51
C ILE A 23 -9.74 -6.04 -4.04
N PHE A 24 -9.55 -7.28 -3.59
CA PHE A 24 -9.72 -7.66 -2.19
C PHE A 24 -8.79 -6.85 -1.28
N LEU A 25 -7.50 -6.78 -1.62
CA LEU A 25 -6.53 -6.01 -0.85
C LEU A 25 -6.86 -4.51 -0.87
N GLY A 26 -7.31 -3.98 -2.01
CA GLY A 26 -7.79 -2.61 -2.11
C GLY A 26 -8.98 -2.30 -1.20
N TYR A 27 -9.95 -3.22 -1.13
CA TYR A 27 -11.08 -3.11 -0.19
C TYR A 27 -10.62 -3.16 1.27
N TYR A 28 -9.71 -4.08 1.61
CA TYR A 28 -9.14 -4.18 2.95
C TYR A 28 -8.43 -2.89 3.38
N TYR A 29 -7.60 -2.30 2.51
CA TYR A 29 -6.96 -1.01 2.79
C TYR A 29 -7.98 0.12 2.92
N LEU A 30 -9.06 0.11 2.12
CA LEU A 30 -10.12 1.10 2.24
C LEU A 30 -10.79 1.02 3.62
N GLU A 31 -11.11 -0.18 4.08
CA GLU A 31 -11.71 -0.40 5.40
C GLU A 31 -10.77 0.10 6.52
N GLN A 32 -9.50 -0.29 6.48
CA GLN A 32 -8.49 0.17 7.45
C GLN A 32 -8.34 1.69 7.46
N ALA A 33 -8.25 2.30 6.28
CA ALA A 33 -8.15 3.75 6.14
C ALA A 33 -9.41 4.45 6.67
N MET A 34 -10.60 3.91 6.40
CA MET A 34 -11.85 4.46 6.90
C MET A 34 -11.99 4.36 8.42
N VAL A 35 -11.54 3.25 9.02
CA VAL A 35 -11.49 3.09 10.48
C VAL A 35 -10.55 4.12 11.10
N LYS A 36 -9.36 4.33 10.53
CA LYS A 36 -8.41 5.35 11.00
C LYS A 36 -8.91 6.77 10.81
N TYR A 37 -9.53 7.06 9.67
CA TYR A 37 -10.07 8.38 9.35
C TYR A 37 -11.23 8.78 10.27
N ARG A 38 -12.12 7.83 10.59
CA ARG A 38 -13.25 8.06 11.51
C ARG A 38 -12.85 7.98 12.98
N GLY A 39 -11.73 7.34 13.29
CA GLY A 39 -11.20 7.20 14.64
C GLY A 39 -10.30 8.36 15.06
N ASP A 40 -9.59 8.14 16.17
CA ASP A 40 -8.71 9.15 16.78
C ASP A 40 -7.28 9.15 16.19
N PHE A 41 -7.06 8.54 15.02
CA PHE A 41 -5.70 8.31 14.50
C PHE A 41 -4.98 9.62 14.13
N LEU A 42 -5.73 10.63 13.71
CA LEU A 42 -5.18 11.95 13.37
C LEU A 42 -5.17 12.94 14.54
N THR A 43 -5.90 12.63 15.62
CA THR A 43 -6.10 13.54 16.75
C THR A 43 -5.26 13.18 17.97
N ARG A 44 -4.88 11.90 18.12
CA ARG A 44 -4.06 11.42 19.23
C ARG A 44 -2.71 10.87 18.73
N PRO A 45 -1.62 11.03 19.49
CA PRO A 45 -0.27 10.61 19.13
C PRO A 45 -0.04 9.08 19.19
N ARG A 46 -1.04 8.27 18.85
CA ARG A 46 -0.96 6.80 18.94
C ARG A 46 0.21 6.22 18.16
N ILE A 47 0.50 6.80 16.99
CA ILE A 47 1.63 6.35 16.18
C ILE A 47 2.97 6.76 16.79
N ALA A 48 3.03 7.91 17.48
CA ALA A 48 4.23 8.34 18.19
C ALA A 48 4.53 7.40 19.36
N ASP A 49 3.49 7.03 20.12
CA ASP A 49 3.59 6.09 21.23
C ASP A 49 4.05 4.72 20.75
N GLN A 50 3.43 4.22 19.67
CA GLN A 50 3.79 2.95 19.04
C GLN A 50 5.25 2.97 18.54
N MET A 51 5.67 4.05 17.89
CA MET A 51 7.06 4.24 17.46
C MET A 51 8.02 4.27 18.65
N ALA A 52 7.71 5.02 19.70
CA ALA A 52 8.57 5.12 20.88
C ALA A 52 8.75 3.78 21.58
N GLU A 53 7.70 2.96 21.62
CA GLU A 53 7.71 1.62 22.22
C GLU A 53 8.51 0.61 21.39
N TRP A 54 8.25 0.52 20.07
CA TRP A 54 8.74 -0.59 19.25
C TRP A 54 10.03 -0.30 18.47
N LEU A 55 10.31 0.97 18.16
CA LEU A 55 11.52 1.34 17.41
C LEU A 55 12.84 0.93 18.12
N PRO A 56 12.98 0.98 19.46
CA PRO A 56 14.17 0.48 20.13
C PRO A 56 14.36 -1.02 19.94
N ALA A 57 13.28 -1.80 20.07
CA ALA A 57 13.27 -3.25 19.98
C ALA A 57 13.33 -3.79 18.53
N SER A 58 13.03 -2.95 17.53
CA SER A 58 13.00 -3.39 16.14
C SER A 58 14.40 -3.65 15.57
N HIS A 59 14.48 -4.52 14.57
CA HIS A 59 15.69 -4.77 13.77
C HIS A 59 15.98 -3.67 12.74
N ALA A 60 15.40 -2.48 12.91
CA ALA A 60 15.59 -1.37 11.99
C ALA A 60 17.06 -0.90 11.98
N PRO A 61 17.59 -0.46 10.83
CA PRO A 61 18.92 0.15 10.76
C PRO A 61 19.05 1.38 11.68
N ASN A 62 20.23 1.60 12.24
CA ASN A 62 20.46 2.72 13.17
C ASN A 62 20.13 4.10 12.56
N TRP A 63 20.41 4.30 11.27
CA TRP A 63 20.05 5.54 10.57
C TRP A 63 18.54 5.79 10.58
N PHE A 64 17.74 4.73 10.42
CA PHE A 64 16.29 4.81 10.43
C PHE A 64 15.78 5.09 11.83
N LYS A 65 16.36 4.47 12.86
CA LYS A 65 16.02 4.74 14.26
C LYS A 65 16.26 6.22 14.61
N ILE A 66 17.42 6.77 14.25
CA ILE A 66 17.74 8.19 14.48
C ILE A 66 16.76 9.11 13.75
N PHE A 67 16.47 8.81 12.48
CA PHE A 67 15.53 9.59 11.68
C PHE A 67 14.11 9.54 12.28
N ALA A 68 13.63 8.35 12.64
CA ALA A 68 12.31 8.17 13.21
C ALA A 68 12.19 8.88 14.56
N SER A 69 13.18 8.76 15.45
CA SER A 69 13.19 9.45 16.74
C SER A 69 13.28 10.96 16.64
N SER A 70 14.03 11.51 15.67
CA SER A 70 14.26 12.95 15.55
C SER A 70 13.22 13.69 14.69
N GLN A 71 12.64 13.02 13.68
CA GLN A 71 11.74 13.64 12.71
C GLN A 71 10.32 13.08 12.78
N MET A 72 10.15 11.75 12.85
CA MET A 72 8.83 11.13 12.75
C MET A 72 8.03 11.21 14.06
N ILE A 73 8.66 10.95 15.21
CA ILE A 73 7.99 11.01 16.52
C ILE A 73 7.55 12.45 16.85
N PRO A 74 8.40 13.50 16.69
CA PRO A 74 7.96 14.87 16.97
C PRO A 74 6.88 15.36 15.99
N ASN A 75 6.94 14.96 14.72
CA ASN A 75 5.98 15.34 13.68
C ASN A 75 4.94 14.23 13.42
N TRP A 76 4.48 13.55 14.47
CA TRP A 76 3.61 12.37 14.37
C TRP A 76 2.31 12.63 13.61
N GLN A 77 1.75 13.84 13.70
CA GLN A 77 0.50 14.19 13.03
C GLN A 77 0.67 14.19 11.50
N THR A 78 1.78 14.73 11.02
CA THR A 78 2.14 14.71 9.59
C THR A 78 2.38 13.28 9.11
N VAL A 79 3.07 12.47 9.93
CA VAL A 79 3.32 11.06 9.63
C VAL A 79 2.00 10.27 9.55
N ALA A 80 1.10 10.46 10.51
CA ALA A 80 -0.22 9.85 10.53
C ALA A 80 -1.04 10.23 9.28
N PHE A 81 -1.00 11.52 8.88
CA PHE A 81 -1.67 12.00 7.68
C PHE A 81 -1.09 11.35 6.40
N ILE A 82 0.25 11.26 6.29
CA ILE A 82 0.91 10.63 5.14
C ILE A 82 0.53 9.15 5.06
N ILE A 83 0.59 8.42 6.19
CA ILE A 83 0.23 6.99 6.24
C ILE A 83 -1.21 6.79 5.80
N LEU A 84 -2.14 7.57 6.34
CA LEU A 84 -3.55 7.48 5.97
C LEU A 84 -3.76 7.80 4.48
N GLY A 85 -3.11 8.85 3.98
CA GLY A 85 -3.17 9.22 2.57
C GLY A 85 -2.63 8.12 1.64
N LEU A 86 -1.53 7.45 2.04
CA LEU A 86 -0.98 6.32 1.30
C LEU A 86 -1.93 5.12 1.31
N GLU A 87 -2.57 4.81 2.44
CA GLU A 87 -3.55 3.73 2.53
C GLU A 87 -4.77 3.98 1.62
N PHE A 88 -5.28 5.21 1.59
CA PHE A 88 -6.33 5.59 0.63
C PHE A 88 -5.86 5.52 -0.83
N ALA A 89 -4.63 5.96 -1.12
CA ALA A 89 -4.07 5.89 -2.47
C ALA A 89 -3.94 4.44 -2.95
N VAL A 90 -3.45 3.53 -2.09
CA VAL A 90 -3.38 2.08 -2.36
C VAL A 90 -4.78 1.51 -2.58
N ALA A 91 -5.72 1.81 -1.68
CA ALA A 91 -7.09 1.33 -1.77
C ALA A 91 -7.77 1.71 -3.11
N ILE A 92 -7.75 2.99 -3.45
CA ILE A 92 -8.40 3.51 -4.66
C ILE A 92 -7.70 2.95 -5.90
N SER A 93 -6.36 2.97 -5.93
CA SER A 93 -5.58 2.44 -7.05
C SER A 93 -5.87 0.97 -7.30
N TYR A 94 -6.00 0.15 -6.26
CA TYR A 94 -6.20 -1.29 -6.38
C TYR A 94 -7.64 -1.67 -6.76
N ILE A 95 -8.63 -0.95 -6.25
CA ILE A 95 -10.05 -1.15 -6.62
C ILE A 95 -10.25 -0.75 -8.08
N VAL A 96 -9.81 0.45 -8.46
CA VAL A 96 -9.97 0.96 -9.83
C VAL A 96 -9.04 0.24 -10.80
N GLY A 97 -7.88 -0.23 -10.32
CA GLY A 97 -6.83 -0.77 -11.19
C GLY A 97 -6.16 0.30 -12.03
N TYR A 98 -5.95 1.50 -11.46
CA TYR A 98 -5.26 2.63 -12.10
C TYR A 98 -3.97 2.96 -11.34
N VAL A 99 -2.84 3.05 -12.06
CA VAL A 99 -1.52 3.42 -11.53
C VAL A 99 -1.05 2.39 -10.49
N VAL A 100 -1.40 1.11 -10.71
CA VAL A 100 -1.22 0.03 -9.72
C VAL A 100 0.26 -0.22 -9.45
N ARG A 101 1.13 -0.14 -10.47
CA ARG A 101 2.57 -0.40 -10.32
C ARG A 101 3.27 0.58 -9.38
N PRO A 102 3.27 1.90 -9.64
CA PRO A 102 3.93 2.85 -8.74
C PRO A 102 3.25 2.90 -7.36
N VAL A 103 1.92 2.74 -7.28
CA VAL A 103 1.24 2.70 -5.97
C VAL A 103 1.57 1.42 -5.21
N ALA A 104 1.78 0.29 -5.88
CA ALA A 104 2.27 -0.92 -5.23
C ALA A 104 3.68 -0.72 -4.63
N LEU A 105 4.57 0.02 -5.29
CA LEU A 105 5.88 0.38 -4.73
C LEU A 105 5.74 1.28 -3.49
N LEU A 106 4.80 2.23 -3.50
CA LEU A 106 4.47 3.02 -2.30
C LEU A 106 3.93 2.13 -1.17
N GLY A 107 3.11 1.13 -1.49
CA GLY A 107 2.63 0.13 -0.54
C GLY A 107 3.76 -0.74 0.03
N VAL A 108 4.78 -1.08 -0.76
CA VAL A 108 6.00 -1.74 -0.26
C VAL A 108 6.71 -0.84 0.75
N LEU A 109 6.94 0.44 0.40
CA LEU A 109 7.58 1.39 1.30
C LEU A 109 6.80 1.56 2.61
N LEU A 110 5.47 1.64 2.51
CA LEU A 110 4.57 1.67 3.66
C LEU A 110 4.73 0.41 4.54
N CYS A 111 4.72 -0.79 3.94
CA CYS A 111 4.88 -2.04 4.69
C CYS A 111 6.25 -2.14 5.37
N VAL A 112 7.33 -1.75 4.68
CA VAL A 112 8.68 -1.73 5.27
C VAL A 112 8.75 -0.77 6.46
N THR A 113 8.18 0.42 6.31
CA THR A 113 8.13 1.42 7.40
C THR A 113 7.34 0.88 8.59
N MET A 114 6.19 0.26 8.33
CA MET A 114 5.34 -0.33 9.34
C MET A 114 5.97 -1.55 10.02
N LEU A 115 6.78 -2.35 9.33
CA LEU A 115 7.53 -3.46 9.94
C LEU A 115 8.52 -2.99 11.01
N PHE A 116 9.09 -1.80 10.86
CA PHE A 116 10.05 -1.25 11.83
C PHE A 116 9.40 -0.51 12.99
N VAL A 117 8.18 -0.04 12.78
CA VAL A 117 7.44 0.83 13.70
C VAL A 117 6.37 0.07 14.47
N SER A 118 5.85 -1.00 13.89
CA SER A 118 4.76 -1.77 14.49
C SER A 118 5.30 -2.92 15.33
N GLY A 119 4.54 -3.28 16.38
CA GLY A 119 4.90 -4.39 17.25
C GLY A 119 4.76 -5.77 16.58
N PRO A 120 5.23 -6.83 17.27
CA PRO A 120 5.30 -8.19 16.73
C PRO A 120 3.94 -8.75 16.28
N ALA A 121 2.85 -8.31 16.91
CA ALA A 121 1.50 -8.77 16.62
C ALA A 121 1.05 -8.51 15.16
N THR A 122 1.63 -7.51 14.49
CA THR A 122 1.30 -7.16 13.10
C THR A 122 2.44 -7.43 12.13
N GLU A 123 3.55 -7.99 12.59
CA GLU A 123 4.74 -8.21 11.78
C GLU A 123 4.48 -9.18 10.62
N ASP A 124 3.84 -10.32 10.89
CA ASP A 124 3.51 -11.32 9.86
C ASP A 124 2.52 -10.79 8.82
N LEU A 125 1.60 -9.91 9.25
CA LEU A 125 0.67 -9.25 8.35
C LEU A 125 1.42 -8.32 7.38
N TYR A 126 2.32 -7.48 7.88
CA TYR A 126 3.08 -6.57 7.01
C TYR A 126 4.09 -7.30 6.12
N LYS A 127 4.68 -8.42 6.56
CA LYS A 127 5.50 -9.29 5.69
C LYS A 127 4.68 -9.88 4.55
N THR A 128 3.47 -10.35 4.86
CA THR A 128 2.55 -10.89 3.86
C THR A 128 2.12 -9.82 2.86
N PHE A 129 1.74 -8.63 3.35
CA PHE A 129 1.39 -7.51 2.49
C PHE A 129 2.56 -7.06 1.64
N LEU A 130 3.77 -6.99 2.18
CA LEU A 130 4.97 -6.66 1.42
C LEU A 130 5.16 -7.60 0.23
N ALA A 131 5.03 -8.92 0.45
CA ALA A 131 5.13 -9.91 -0.62
C ALA A 131 4.04 -9.71 -1.69
N ILE A 132 2.80 -9.45 -1.27
CA ILE A 132 1.69 -9.20 -2.21
C ILE A 132 1.95 -7.94 -3.03
N HIS A 133 2.35 -6.83 -2.42
CA HIS A 133 2.63 -5.59 -3.15
C HIS A 133 3.76 -5.77 -4.17
N LEU A 134 4.83 -6.51 -3.82
CA LEU A 134 5.91 -6.83 -4.76
C LEU A 134 5.40 -7.64 -5.95
N ILE A 135 4.55 -8.65 -5.72
CA ILE A 135 3.95 -9.46 -6.79
C ILE A 135 3.06 -8.59 -7.68
N LEU A 136 2.20 -7.74 -7.08
CA LEU A 136 1.31 -6.85 -7.83
C LEU A 136 2.08 -5.82 -8.67
N ALA A 137 3.18 -5.28 -8.14
CA ALA A 137 4.07 -4.38 -8.86
C ALA A 137 4.76 -5.10 -10.03
N TRP A 138 5.31 -6.29 -9.79
CA TRP A 138 6.05 -7.07 -10.78
C TRP A 138 5.18 -7.50 -11.95
N VAL A 139 4.06 -8.18 -11.63
CA VAL A 139 3.11 -8.72 -12.61
C VAL A 139 2.39 -7.60 -13.36
N GLY A 140 2.24 -6.42 -12.75
CA GLY A 140 1.45 -5.34 -13.34
C GLY A 140 -0.04 -5.67 -13.31
N ALA A 141 -0.55 -5.99 -12.12
CA ALA A 141 -1.92 -6.46 -11.92
C ALA A 141 -3.01 -5.47 -12.36
N GLY A 142 -2.69 -4.20 -12.63
CA GLY A 142 -3.60 -3.24 -13.24
C GLY A 142 -3.99 -3.57 -14.69
N ARG A 143 -3.18 -4.38 -15.39
CA ARG A 143 -3.40 -4.72 -16.81
C ARG A 143 -4.53 -5.74 -17.03
N CYS A 144 -4.93 -6.46 -16.00
CA CYS A 144 -6.07 -7.38 -16.06
C CYS A 144 -7.21 -6.80 -15.21
N LEU A 145 -8.38 -6.58 -15.82
CA LEU A 145 -9.56 -6.01 -15.14
C LEU A 145 -9.24 -4.69 -14.40
N GLY A 146 -8.41 -3.83 -14.98
CA GLY A 146 -8.07 -2.52 -14.45
C GLY A 146 -7.99 -1.47 -15.55
N PHE A 147 -8.05 -0.20 -15.14
CA PHE A 147 -7.93 0.93 -16.04
C PHE A 147 -6.54 1.05 -16.68
N ASP A 148 -5.50 0.47 -16.06
CA ASP A 148 -4.15 0.45 -16.62
C ASP A 148 -4.11 -0.25 -17.99
N TYR A 149 -4.98 -1.23 -18.26
CA TYR A 149 -5.06 -1.88 -19.57
C TYR A 149 -5.38 -0.88 -20.71
N TYR A 150 -6.25 0.10 -20.44
CA TYR A 150 -6.64 1.10 -21.44
C TYR A 150 -5.46 2.02 -21.79
N PHE A 151 -4.68 2.44 -20.80
CA PHE A 151 -3.51 3.28 -21.02
C PHE A 151 -2.32 2.49 -21.59
N PHE A 152 -2.11 1.25 -21.15
CA PHE A 152 -1.08 0.35 -21.67
C PHE A 152 -1.23 0.12 -23.18
N LYS A 153 -2.47 -0.06 -23.68
CA LYS A 153 -2.75 -0.22 -25.12
C LYS A 153 -2.39 1.03 -25.94
N ARG A 154 -2.40 2.22 -25.32
CA ARG A 154 -2.19 3.51 -25.99
C ARG A 154 -0.78 4.09 -25.79
N ARG A 155 -0.11 3.80 -24.67
CA ARG A 155 1.29 4.15 -24.37
C ARG A 155 1.94 2.99 -23.61
N ARG A 156 2.91 2.32 -24.24
CA ARG A 156 3.69 1.21 -23.63
C ARG A 156 4.80 1.72 -22.71
N GLY A 157 4.47 2.54 -21.72
CA GLY A 157 5.44 2.96 -20.70
C GLY A 157 5.64 1.90 -19.61
N LEU A 158 6.77 1.99 -18.90
CA LEU A 158 7.13 1.10 -17.78
C LEU A 158 6.11 1.14 -16.61
N TRP A 159 5.38 2.24 -16.48
CA TRP A 159 4.49 2.55 -15.36
C TRP A 159 3.07 2.00 -15.49
N TRP A 160 2.69 1.46 -16.65
CA TRP A 160 1.36 0.92 -16.96
C TRP A 160 1.46 -0.55 -17.41
#